data_AF-A0A419G661-F1
#
_entry.id   AF-A0A419G661-F1
#
_cell.length_a   1.000
_cell.length_b   1.000
_cell.length_c   1.000
_cell.angle_alpha   90.00
_cell.angle_beta   90.00
_cell.angle_gamma   90.00
#
_symmetry.space_group_name_H-M   'P 1'
#
loop_
_entity.id
_entity.type
_entity.pdbx_description
1 polymer ?
#
loop_
_entity_poly.entity_id
_entity_poly.type
_entity_poly.pdbx_seq_one_letter_code
_entity_poly.pdbx_strand_id
1 'polypeptide(L)'
;MGHERIGFLPRTKHWKAIIDQLAEFDDNNESLAQIANGTLSNVKKTYGSMPYDESVIKALKYLVTLSVSAKKENQIDFLKEHGYVVDENLSLFSLVRSAKSLITTENGSLEFNKIVRDAILQTITAYERNNRDDQLSLFREQPSSVWSKIGSGAVFCELARSFFAAFTDRYLKYYLEREAASSINDYRSIEVFSKKLSEQAEAISHHAFETSKIMQSFAAGWYNKYAKDSIPSTKEIIDFLRVSFGKMREELRREADEL
;
A
#
# COMPACT_ATOMS: atom_id res chain seq x y z
N MET A 1 16.29 21.32 4.03
CA MET A 1 15.11 21.88 3.35
C MET A 1 13.86 21.22 3.92
N GLY A 2 12.94 22.03 4.46
CA GLY A 2 11.54 21.67 4.71
C GLY A 2 11.25 20.56 5.72
N HIS A 3 11.47 20.82 7.01
CA HIS A 3 10.63 20.17 8.03
C HIS A 3 9.24 20.81 7.96
N GLU A 4 8.46 20.51 6.92
CA GLU A 4 7.02 20.71 7.00
C GLU A 4 6.52 19.78 8.10
N ARG A 5 6.23 20.37 9.26
CA ARG A 5 5.35 19.76 10.24
C ARG A 5 4.00 19.66 9.54
N ILE A 6 3.75 18.52 8.91
CA ILE A 6 2.40 18.12 8.52
C ILE A 6 1.61 18.21 9.81
N GLY A 7 0.76 19.24 9.91
CA GLY A 7 -0.17 19.37 11.02
C GLY A 7 -1.03 18.11 11.11
N PHE A 8 -1.73 17.90 12.22
CA PHE A 8 -2.59 16.73 12.40
C PHE A 8 -3.44 16.52 11.15
N LEU A 9 -3.24 15.39 10.47
CA LEU A 9 -4.17 14.98 9.42
C LEU A 9 -5.54 14.89 10.09
N PRO A 10 -6.58 15.59 9.58
CA PRO A 10 -7.92 15.41 10.11
C PRO A 10 -8.30 13.95 9.87
N ARG A 11 -8.55 13.23 10.96
CA ARG A 11 -8.89 11.80 10.96
C ARG A 11 -10.34 11.64 11.33
N THR A 12 -11.08 10.83 10.58
CA THR A 12 -12.45 10.50 10.96
C THR A 12 -12.51 9.43 12.04
N LYS A 13 -11.48 8.56 12.15
CA LYS A 13 -11.31 7.57 13.24
C LYS A 13 -9.84 7.39 13.62
N HIS A 14 -9.54 7.52 14.91
CA HIS A 14 -8.20 7.25 15.47
C HIS A 14 -7.98 5.74 15.67
N TRP A 15 -6.72 5.28 15.61
CA TRP A 15 -6.37 3.88 15.91
C TRP A 15 -6.96 3.39 17.23
N LYS A 16 -6.90 4.23 18.27
CA LYS A 16 -7.54 3.97 19.58
C LYS A 16 -9.02 3.60 19.47
N ALA A 17 -9.80 4.36 18.70
CA ALA A 17 -11.22 4.09 18.52
C ALA A 17 -11.49 2.77 17.79
N ILE A 18 -10.58 2.34 16.90
CA ILE A 18 -10.67 1.03 16.24
C ILE A 18 -10.40 -0.08 17.26
N ILE A 19 -9.36 0.08 18.09
CA ILE A 19 -9.03 -0.87 19.15
C ILE A 19 -10.16 -0.95 20.19
N ASP A 20 -10.71 0.18 20.64
CA ASP A 20 -11.82 0.22 21.60
C ASP A 20 -13.06 -0.53 21.06
N GLN A 21 -13.32 -0.47 19.75
CA GLN A 21 -14.42 -1.22 19.11
C GLN A 21 -14.15 -2.72 19.01
N LEU A 22 -12.88 -3.13 19.03
CA LEU A 22 -12.47 -4.53 19.18
C LEU A 22 -12.55 -5.00 20.65
N ALA A 23 -12.55 -4.07 21.62
CA ALA A 23 -12.58 -4.33 23.06
C ALA A 23 -13.89 -4.94 23.57
N GLU A 24 -15.02 -4.67 22.89
CA GLU A 24 -16.34 -5.19 23.26
C GLU A 24 -16.47 -6.72 23.18
N PHE A 25 -15.36 -7.44 22.97
CA PHE A 25 -15.30 -8.87 22.84
C PHE A 25 -14.93 -9.60 24.15
N ASP A 26 -14.26 -8.96 25.11
CA ASP A 26 -13.80 -9.63 26.34
C ASP A 26 -13.96 -8.72 27.57
N ASP A 27 -14.52 -9.24 28.67
CA ASP A 27 -14.50 -8.56 29.97
C ASP A 27 -13.04 -8.40 30.50
N ASN A 28 -12.08 -9.14 29.92
CA ASN A 28 -10.65 -9.02 30.20
C ASN A 28 -9.96 -8.00 29.27
N ASN A 29 -10.02 -6.73 29.64
CA ASN A 29 -9.32 -5.61 28.99
C ASN A 29 -7.80 -5.80 28.76
N GLU A 30 -7.16 -6.74 29.48
CA GLU A 30 -5.71 -6.97 29.42
C GLU A 30 -5.26 -7.59 28.09
N SER A 31 -6.01 -8.57 27.56
CA SER A 31 -5.67 -9.27 26.30
C SER A 31 -5.69 -8.33 25.09
N LEU A 32 -6.65 -7.40 25.04
CA LEU A 32 -6.76 -6.45 23.95
C LEU A 32 -5.62 -5.43 23.96
N ALA A 33 -5.28 -4.89 25.13
CA ALA A 33 -4.15 -3.97 25.26
C ALA A 33 -2.84 -4.63 24.81
N GLN A 34 -2.66 -5.92 25.11
CA GLN A 34 -1.53 -6.70 24.62
C GLN A 34 -1.54 -6.86 23.10
N ILE A 35 -2.69 -7.22 22.49
CA ILE A 35 -2.82 -7.36 21.03
C ILE A 35 -2.54 -6.03 20.31
N ALA A 36 -3.11 -4.93 20.80
CA ALA A 36 -2.94 -3.61 20.20
C ALA A 36 -1.48 -3.13 20.30
N ASN A 37 -0.87 -3.24 21.49
CA ASN A 37 0.52 -2.85 21.71
C ASN A 37 1.50 -3.76 20.95
N GLY A 38 1.23 -5.07 20.91
CA GLY A 38 1.98 -6.06 20.14
C GLY A 38 1.96 -5.72 18.64
N THR A 39 0.78 -5.41 18.11
CA THR A 39 0.60 -5.00 16.71
C THR A 39 1.41 -3.73 16.40
N LEU A 40 1.28 -2.68 17.22
CA LEU A 40 2.00 -1.42 17.00
C LEU A 40 3.52 -1.55 17.16
N SER A 41 3.96 -2.36 18.13
CA SER A 41 5.38 -2.68 18.32
C SER A 41 5.96 -3.41 17.11
N ASN A 42 5.21 -4.37 16.56
CA ASN A 42 5.58 -5.08 15.33
C ASN A 42 5.63 -4.15 14.13
N VAL A 43 4.64 -3.27 13.95
CA VAL A 43 4.66 -2.22 12.92
C VAL A 43 5.92 -1.38 13.05
N LYS A 44 6.23 -0.89 14.26
CA LYS A 44 7.40 -0.04 14.52
C LYS A 44 8.71 -0.73 14.14
N LYS A 45 8.87 -1.99 14.54
CA LYS A 45 10.06 -2.80 14.26
C LYS A 45 10.19 -3.08 12.77
N THR A 46 9.12 -3.57 12.16
CA THR A 46 9.18 -4.10 10.79
C THR A 46 9.17 -3.00 9.74
N TYR A 47 8.50 -1.85 9.98
CA TYR A 47 8.56 -0.69 9.07
C TYR A 47 9.99 -0.15 8.89
N GLY A 48 10.89 -0.41 9.84
CA GLY A 48 12.31 -0.10 9.69
C GLY A 48 13.03 -0.96 8.65
N SER A 49 12.61 -2.22 8.45
CA SER A 49 13.20 -3.15 7.48
C SER A 49 12.49 -3.18 6.13
N MET A 50 11.22 -2.75 6.05
CA MET A 50 10.44 -2.76 4.79
C MET A 50 11.10 -2.09 3.59
N PRO A 51 11.84 -0.97 3.72
CA PRO A 51 12.50 -0.35 2.58
C PRO A 51 13.53 -1.23 1.88
N TYR A 52 14.01 -2.26 2.57
CA TYR A 52 15.03 -3.20 2.09
C TYR A 52 14.45 -4.55 1.68
N ASP A 53 13.14 -4.74 1.86
CA ASP A 53 12.48 -5.98 1.45
C ASP A 53 12.39 -6.06 -0.08
N GLU A 54 12.78 -7.22 -0.62
CA GLU A 54 12.84 -7.47 -2.05
C GLU A 54 11.48 -7.29 -2.73
N SER A 55 10.40 -7.78 -2.11
CA SER A 55 9.06 -7.69 -2.68
C SER A 55 8.57 -6.24 -2.72
N VAL A 56 8.85 -5.45 -1.68
CA VAL A 56 8.49 -4.02 -1.60
C VAL A 56 9.25 -3.21 -2.65
N ILE A 57 10.54 -3.47 -2.80
CA ILE A 57 11.38 -2.84 -3.84
C ILE A 57 10.82 -3.17 -5.23
N LYS A 58 10.53 -4.45 -5.49
CA LYS A 58 9.94 -4.91 -6.77
C LYS A 58 8.58 -4.29 -7.03
N ALA A 59 7.73 -4.18 -6.00
CA ALA A 59 6.42 -3.55 -6.07
C ALA A 59 6.50 -2.06 -6.44
N LEU A 60 7.38 -1.29 -5.79
CA LEU A 60 7.55 0.11 -6.15
C LEU A 60 8.17 0.25 -7.54
N LYS A 61 9.20 -0.54 -7.86
CA LYS A 61 9.80 -0.58 -9.20
C LYS A 61 8.75 -0.88 -10.26
N TYR A 62 7.78 -1.74 -9.94
CA TYR A 62 6.69 -2.06 -10.84
C TYR A 62 5.87 -0.80 -11.17
N LEU A 63 5.35 -0.11 -10.14
CA LEU A 63 4.56 1.12 -10.35
C LEU A 63 5.34 2.22 -11.07
N VAL A 64 6.62 2.39 -10.73
CA VAL A 64 7.48 3.38 -11.38
C VAL A 64 7.72 3.05 -12.84
N THR A 65 8.04 1.79 -13.16
CA THR A 65 8.29 1.37 -14.55
C THR A 65 7.02 1.50 -15.39
N LEU A 66 5.85 1.15 -14.83
CA LEU A 66 4.56 1.38 -15.47
C LEU A 66 4.29 2.88 -15.71
N SER A 67 4.66 3.74 -14.77
CA SER A 67 4.52 5.20 -14.92
C SER A 67 5.48 5.77 -15.97
N VAL A 68 6.74 5.32 -15.99
CA VAL A 68 7.74 5.75 -16.98
C VAL A 68 7.35 5.31 -18.39
N SER A 69 6.77 4.11 -18.54
CA SER A 69 6.44 3.55 -19.86
C SER A 69 5.43 4.40 -20.64
N ALA A 70 4.51 5.08 -19.95
CA ALA A 70 3.52 5.96 -20.58
C ALA A 70 4.11 7.20 -21.28
N LYS A 71 5.40 7.50 -21.06
CA LYS A 71 6.11 8.58 -21.74
C LYS A 71 7.00 8.11 -22.88
N LYS A 72 7.03 6.81 -23.13
CA LYS A 72 7.84 6.22 -24.19
C LYS A 72 7.04 6.19 -25.47
N GLU A 73 7.75 6.29 -26.60
CA GLU A 73 7.13 6.27 -27.93
C GLU A 73 6.27 5.01 -28.12
N ASN A 74 6.78 3.86 -27.67
CA ASN A 74 6.03 2.62 -27.58
C ASN A 74 6.02 2.09 -26.14
N GLN A 75 4.89 2.30 -25.46
CA GLN A 75 4.69 1.87 -24.07
C GLN A 75 4.79 0.35 -23.91
N ILE A 76 4.23 -0.42 -24.84
CA ILE A 76 4.15 -1.87 -24.77
C ILE A 76 5.53 -2.49 -24.92
N ASP A 77 6.29 -2.05 -25.93
CA ASP A 77 7.62 -2.58 -26.20
C ASP A 77 8.57 -2.25 -25.04
N PHE A 78 8.52 -1.02 -24.52
CA PHE A 78 9.29 -0.64 -23.34
C PHE A 78 8.95 -1.53 -22.12
N LEU A 79 7.67 -1.82 -21.88
CA LEU A 79 7.27 -2.71 -20.78
C LEU A 79 7.83 -4.13 -20.98
N LYS A 80 7.71 -4.69 -22.19
CA LYS A 80 8.22 -6.02 -22.53
C LYS A 80 9.74 -6.12 -22.36
N GLU A 81 10.49 -5.11 -22.78
CA GLU A 81 11.95 -5.01 -22.57
C GLU A 81 12.33 -5.05 -21.08
N HIS A 82 11.45 -4.57 -20.21
CA HIS A 82 11.64 -4.57 -18.76
C HIS A 82 10.99 -5.78 -18.07
N GLY A 83 10.66 -6.83 -18.83
CA GLY A 83 10.18 -8.11 -18.32
C GLY A 83 8.67 -8.18 -18.04
N TYR A 84 7.90 -7.18 -18.47
CA TYR A 84 6.46 -7.21 -18.31
C TYR A 84 5.80 -8.15 -19.32
N VAL A 85 4.80 -8.88 -18.85
CA VAL A 85 3.97 -9.74 -19.69
C VAL A 85 2.65 -9.01 -19.97
N VAL A 86 2.65 -8.16 -20.99
CA VAL A 86 1.50 -7.32 -21.36
C VAL A 86 0.96 -7.63 -22.76
N ASP A 87 -0.35 -7.46 -22.94
CA ASP A 87 -1.00 -7.54 -24.24
C ASP A 87 -1.02 -6.19 -24.98
N GLU A 88 -1.50 -6.19 -26.22
CA GLU A 88 -1.55 -5.01 -27.09
C GLU A 88 -2.44 -3.87 -26.57
N ASN A 89 -3.39 -4.17 -25.68
CA ASN A 89 -4.30 -3.18 -25.11
C ASN A 89 -3.87 -2.73 -23.70
N LEU A 90 -2.77 -3.28 -23.19
CA LEU A 90 -2.35 -3.15 -21.78
C LEU A 90 -3.52 -3.47 -20.83
N SER A 91 -4.22 -4.60 -21.03
CA SER A 91 -5.37 -4.95 -20.19
C SER A 91 -4.99 -5.11 -18.72
N LEU A 92 -5.95 -4.86 -17.81
CA LEU A 92 -5.79 -5.15 -16.38
C LEU A 92 -5.25 -6.55 -16.13
N PHE A 93 -5.80 -7.54 -16.85
CA PHE A 93 -5.45 -8.94 -16.66
C PHE A 93 -3.97 -9.18 -16.98
N SER A 94 -3.47 -8.60 -18.06
CA SER A 94 -2.05 -8.71 -18.43
C SER A 94 -1.15 -8.02 -17.39
N LEU A 95 -1.53 -6.84 -16.89
CA LEU A 95 -0.80 -6.14 -15.84
C LEU A 95 -0.79 -6.91 -14.52
N VAL A 96 -1.94 -7.46 -14.09
CA VAL A 96 -2.08 -8.33 -12.91
C VAL A 96 -1.19 -9.56 -13.03
N ARG A 97 -1.19 -10.23 -14.20
CA ARG A 97 -0.30 -11.38 -14.46
C ARG A 97 1.15 -10.97 -14.38
N SER A 98 1.51 -9.84 -14.99
CA SER A 98 2.87 -9.30 -14.96
C SER A 98 3.33 -8.97 -13.54
N ALA A 99 2.47 -8.35 -12.73
CA ALA A 99 2.76 -8.04 -11.33
C ALA A 99 3.01 -9.34 -10.52
N LYS A 100 2.19 -10.38 -10.73
CA LYS A 100 2.38 -11.67 -10.07
C LYS A 100 3.69 -12.36 -10.43
N SER A 101 4.17 -12.16 -11.66
CA SER A 101 5.44 -12.73 -12.12
C SER A 101 6.65 -11.94 -11.62
N LEU A 102 6.58 -10.61 -11.70
CA LEU A 102 7.70 -9.71 -11.38
C LEU A 102 7.88 -9.50 -9.88
N ILE A 103 6.80 -9.57 -9.09
CA ILE A 103 6.81 -9.40 -7.63
C ILE A 103 6.81 -10.80 -6.99
N THR A 104 7.92 -11.48 -7.16
CA THR A 104 8.24 -12.77 -6.54
C THR A 104 9.56 -12.61 -5.77
N THR A 105 9.75 -13.37 -4.71
CA THR A 105 11.04 -13.44 -3.99
C THR A 105 11.40 -14.89 -3.81
N GLU A 106 12.67 -15.22 -3.90
CA GLU A 106 13.13 -16.60 -3.74
C GLU A 106 13.22 -17.00 -2.25
N ASN A 107 13.61 -16.06 -1.39
CA ASN A 107 13.93 -16.34 0.02
C ASN A 107 13.10 -15.51 1.03
N GLY A 108 12.13 -14.72 0.57
CA GLY A 108 11.28 -13.87 1.42
C GLY A 108 10.11 -14.63 2.07
N SER A 109 9.53 -14.07 3.13
CA SER A 109 8.32 -14.62 3.78
C SER A 109 7.16 -14.67 2.79
N LEU A 110 6.55 -15.86 2.63
CA LEU A 110 5.43 -16.08 1.72
C LEU A 110 4.23 -15.20 2.08
N GLU A 111 3.96 -15.04 3.37
CA GLU A 111 2.89 -14.19 3.92
C GLU A 111 3.14 -12.73 3.56
N PHE A 112 4.37 -12.26 3.78
CA PHE A 112 4.74 -10.88 3.51
C PHE A 112 4.69 -10.56 2.00
N ASN A 113 5.23 -11.44 1.17
CA ASN A 113 5.14 -11.35 -0.28
C ASN A 113 3.70 -11.27 -0.77
N LYS A 114 2.82 -12.07 -0.15
CA LYS A 114 1.39 -12.05 -0.46
C LYS A 114 0.77 -10.69 -0.12
N ILE A 115 1.07 -10.11 1.04
CA ILE A 115 0.60 -8.77 1.43
C ILE A 115 1.01 -7.73 0.38
N VAL A 116 2.29 -7.70 0.00
CA VAL A 116 2.83 -6.72 -0.96
C VAL A 116 2.22 -6.90 -2.34
N ARG A 117 2.14 -8.14 -2.83
CA ARG A 117 1.56 -8.45 -4.13
C ARG A 117 0.09 -8.08 -4.17
N ASP A 118 -0.69 -8.48 -3.19
CA ASP A 118 -2.12 -8.19 -3.13
C ASP A 118 -2.38 -6.67 -3.00
N ALA A 119 -1.51 -5.91 -2.34
CA ALA A 119 -1.55 -4.45 -2.30
C ALA A 119 -1.32 -3.81 -3.69
N ILE A 120 -0.39 -4.34 -4.49
CA ILE A 120 -0.19 -3.89 -5.88
C ILE A 120 -1.40 -4.23 -6.74
N LEU A 121 -1.92 -5.46 -6.64
CA LEU A 121 -3.10 -5.88 -7.41
C LEU A 121 -4.31 -4.98 -7.13
N GLN A 122 -4.53 -4.66 -5.84
CA GLN A 122 -5.57 -3.72 -5.44
C GLN A 122 -5.34 -2.33 -6.03
N THR A 123 -4.09 -1.85 -6.01
CA THR A 123 -3.75 -0.51 -6.52
C THR A 123 -4.01 -0.37 -8.01
N ILE A 124 -3.55 -1.31 -8.83
CA ILE A 124 -3.77 -1.26 -10.29
C ILE A 124 -5.24 -1.47 -10.65
N THR A 125 -5.94 -2.35 -9.92
CA THR A 125 -7.38 -2.58 -10.13
C THR A 125 -8.20 -1.34 -9.78
N ALA A 126 -7.88 -0.69 -8.66
CA ALA A 126 -8.54 0.53 -8.23
C ALA A 126 -8.29 1.69 -9.21
N TYR A 127 -7.05 1.85 -9.68
CA TYR A 127 -6.71 2.86 -10.68
C TYR A 127 -7.50 2.65 -11.97
N GLU A 128 -7.51 1.44 -12.53
CA GLU A 128 -8.25 1.15 -13.76
C GLU A 128 -9.75 1.41 -13.57
N ARG A 129 -10.34 0.92 -12.48
CA ARG A 129 -11.77 1.14 -12.19
C ARG A 129 -12.11 2.63 -12.15
N ASN A 130 -11.33 3.43 -11.42
CA ASN A 130 -11.60 4.86 -11.24
C ASN A 130 -11.37 5.68 -12.53
N ASN A 131 -10.54 5.20 -13.45
CA ASN A 131 -10.21 5.92 -14.69
C ASN A 131 -10.92 5.37 -15.93
N ARG A 132 -11.63 4.24 -15.79
CA ARG A 132 -12.42 3.63 -16.88
C ARG A 132 -13.74 4.35 -17.09
N ASP A 133 -14.37 4.85 -16.02
CA ASP A 133 -15.64 5.58 -16.10
C ASP A 133 -15.47 6.92 -16.85
N ASP A 134 -14.29 7.55 -16.77
CA ASP A 134 -13.92 8.73 -17.56
C ASP A 134 -13.80 8.47 -19.08
N GLN A 135 -13.79 7.20 -19.51
CA GLN A 135 -13.69 6.81 -20.93
C GLN A 135 -15.03 6.52 -21.59
N LEU A 136 -16.14 6.43 -20.85
CA LEU A 136 -17.49 6.15 -21.38
C LEU A 136 -18.13 7.34 -22.13
N SER A 137 -17.32 8.30 -22.59
CA SER A 137 -17.74 9.34 -23.52
C SER A 137 -18.09 8.69 -24.87
N LEU A 138 -19.38 8.60 -25.18
CA LEU A 138 -20.03 7.93 -26.34
C LEU A 138 -19.53 8.31 -27.75
N PHE A 139 -18.45 9.09 -27.88
CA PHE A 139 -17.98 9.68 -29.12
C PHE A 139 -16.47 9.53 -29.38
N ARG A 140 -15.76 8.63 -28.69
CA ARG A 140 -14.30 8.47 -28.88
C ARG A 140 -14.00 7.28 -29.81
N GLU A 141 -13.34 7.53 -30.94
CA GLU A 141 -13.13 6.55 -32.03
C GLU A 141 -12.15 5.39 -31.73
N GLN A 142 -11.41 5.40 -30.62
CA GLN A 142 -10.71 4.24 -30.07
C GLN A 142 -10.51 4.47 -28.57
N PRO A 143 -10.80 3.51 -27.67
CA PRO A 143 -10.47 3.65 -26.26
C PRO A 143 -8.95 3.54 -26.10
N SER A 144 -8.25 4.69 -26.06
CA SER A 144 -6.86 4.74 -25.62
C SER A 144 -6.75 4.09 -24.23
N SER A 145 -5.83 3.15 -24.04
CA SER A 145 -5.66 2.47 -22.75
C SER A 145 -5.58 3.48 -21.58
N VAL A 146 -6.29 3.24 -20.47
CA VAL A 146 -6.25 4.09 -19.26
C VAL A 146 -4.81 4.29 -18.74
N TRP A 147 -3.94 3.34 -19.06
CA TRP A 147 -2.54 3.28 -18.70
C TRP A 147 -1.66 4.25 -19.49
N SER A 148 -2.16 4.84 -20.59
CA SER A 148 -1.43 5.88 -21.34
C SER A 148 -1.29 7.20 -20.57
N LYS A 149 -2.13 7.45 -19.57
CA LYS A 149 -2.14 8.70 -18.78
C LYS A 149 -1.32 8.60 -17.49
N ILE A 150 -0.69 7.46 -17.21
CA ILE A 150 -0.11 7.16 -15.90
C ILE A 150 1.23 7.88 -15.63
N GLY A 151 1.81 8.54 -16.63
CA GLY A 151 3.15 9.14 -16.55
C GLY A 151 3.26 10.47 -15.81
N SER A 152 2.22 10.98 -15.16
CA SER A 152 2.34 12.24 -14.41
C SER A 152 2.80 12.01 -12.97
N GLY A 153 3.52 12.97 -12.38
CA GLY A 153 3.87 12.91 -10.96
C GLY A 153 2.65 12.92 -10.04
N ALA A 154 1.55 13.53 -10.46
CA ALA A 154 0.27 13.50 -9.74
C ALA A 154 -0.31 12.07 -9.71
N VAL A 155 -0.37 11.41 -10.87
CA VAL A 155 -0.87 10.03 -10.96
C VAL A 155 0.06 9.07 -10.21
N PHE A 156 1.38 9.23 -10.32
CA PHE A 156 2.30 8.42 -9.53
C PHE A 156 2.08 8.60 -8.02
N CYS A 157 1.82 9.83 -7.57
CA CYS A 157 1.50 10.11 -6.19
C CYS A 157 0.23 9.38 -5.73
N GLU A 158 -0.80 9.31 -6.57
CA GLU A 158 -2.02 8.56 -6.29
C GLU A 158 -1.77 7.05 -6.19
N LEU A 159 -1.00 6.50 -7.14
CA LEU A 159 -0.63 5.07 -7.13
C LEU A 159 0.20 4.71 -5.90
N ALA A 160 1.22 5.52 -5.58
CA ALA A 160 2.04 5.31 -4.38
C ALA A 160 1.17 5.37 -3.13
N ARG A 161 0.30 6.39 -3.01
CA ARG A 161 -0.63 6.52 -1.89
C ARG A 161 -1.55 5.29 -1.77
N SER A 162 -2.13 4.85 -2.88
CA SER A 162 -3.01 3.68 -2.92
C SER A 162 -2.27 2.40 -2.52
N PHE A 163 -1.03 2.23 -2.99
CA PHE A 163 -0.19 1.09 -2.61
C PHE A 163 0.11 1.07 -1.12
N PHE A 164 0.57 2.18 -0.55
CA PHE A 164 0.86 2.26 0.89
C PHE A 164 -0.40 2.10 1.74
N ALA A 165 -1.56 2.60 1.30
CA ALA A 165 -2.84 2.37 1.96
C ALA A 165 -3.20 0.87 1.98
N ALA A 166 -3.20 0.23 0.80
CA ALA A 166 -3.55 -1.18 0.66
C ALA A 166 -2.56 -2.09 1.40
N PHE A 167 -1.27 -1.75 1.38
CA PHE A 167 -0.25 -2.45 2.14
C PHE A 167 -0.51 -2.34 3.65
N THR A 168 -0.72 -1.12 4.15
CA THR A 168 -0.90 -0.87 5.59
C THR A 168 -2.17 -1.52 6.11
N ASP A 169 -3.28 -1.43 5.36
CA ASP A 169 -4.53 -2.11 5.68
C ASP A 169 -4.34 -3.61 5.92
N ARG A 170 -3.70 -4.27 4.95
CA ARG A 170 -3.44 -5.72 5.00
C ARG A 170 -2.47 -6.08 6.11
N TYR A 171 -1.43 -5.27 6.28
CA TYR A 171 -0.42 -5.48 7.31
C TYR A 171 -1.04 -5.39 8.71
N LEU A 172 -1.85 -4.38 8.99
CA LEU A 172 -2.53 -4.22 10.28
C LEU A 172 -3.48 -5.38 10.55
N LYS A 173 -4.33 -5.76 9.60
CA LYS A 173 -5.26 -6.90 9.74
C LYS A 173 -4.52 -8.20 10.03
N TYR A 174 -3.49 -8.51 9.25
CA TYR A 174 -2.69 -9.72 9.44
C TYR A 174 -2.04 -9.79 10.84
N TYR A 175 -1.45 -8.69 11.31
CA TYR A 175 -0.81 -8.69 12.63
C TYR A 175 -1.82 -8.68 13.77
N LEU A 176 -2.99 -8.04 13.63
CA LEU A 176 -4.06 -8.15 14.62
C LEU A 176 -4.52 -9.61 14.80
N GLU A 177 -4.76 -10.32 13.69
CA GLU A 177 -5.12 -11.75 13.73
C GLU A 177 -4.02 -12.59 14.37
N ARG A 178 -2.77 -12.35 13.98
CA ARG A 178 -1.60 -13.08 14.48
C ARG A 178 -1.38 -12.86 15.97
N GLU A 179 -1.44 -11.61 16.43
CA GLU A 179 -1.26 -11.28 17.85
C GLU A 179 -2.41 -11.82 18.70
N ALA A 180 -3.65 -11.78 18.19
CA ALA A 180 -4.81 -12.39 18.85
C ALA A 180 -4.64 -13.91 19.00
N ALA A 181 -4.22 -14.61 17.95
CA ALA A 181 -3.95 -16.04 18.01
C ALA A 181 -2.82 -16.42 18.99
N SER A 182 -1.90 -15.48 19.29
CA SER A 182 -0.82 -15.70 20.25
C SER A 182 -1.17 -15.32 21.70
N SER A 183 -2.11 -14.38 21.88
CA SER A 183 -2.45 -13.82 23.20
C SER A 183 -3.71 -14.45 23.81
N ILE A 184 -4.61 -14.97 22.98
CA ILE A 184 -5.89 -15.57 23.40
C ILE A 184 -5.73 -17.10 23.47
N ASN A 185 -6.00 -17.67 24.64
CA ASN A 185 -5.88 -19.13 24.87
C ASN A 185 -7.19 -19.91 24.64
N ASP A 186 -8.28 -19.24 24.30
CA ASP A 186 -9.59 -19.85 24.03
C ASP A 186 -10.00 -19.71 22.55
N TYR A 187 -10.34 -20.84 21.93
CA TYR A 187 -10.69 -20.90 20.51
C TYR A 187 -11.96 -20.11 20.18
N ARG A 188 -12.99 -20.17 21.04
CA ARG A 188 -14.23 -19.40 20.83
C ARG A 188 -13.93 -17.91 20.83
N SER A 189 -13.01 -17.50 21.69
CA SER A 189 -12.58 -16.12 21.79
C SER A 189 -11.82 -15.63 20.56
N ILE A 190 -10.98 -16.48 19.97
CA ILE A 190 -10.33 -16.19 18.68
C ILE A 190 -11.36 -16.04 17.55
N GLU A 191 -12.37 -16.90 17.48
CA GLU A 191 -13.41 -16.81 16.43
C GLU A 191 -14.20 -15.51 16.50
N VAL A 192 -14.62 -15.10 17.68
CA VAL A 192 -15.39 -13.87 17.85
C VAL A 192 -14.51 -12.64 17.63
N PHE A 193 -13.24 -12.65 18.06
CA PHE A 193 -12.28 -11.60 17.70
C PHE A 193 -12.14 -11.47 16.17
N SER A 194 -11.97 -12.59 15.47
CA SER A 194 -11.84 -12.61 14.00
C SER A 194 -13.08 -12.06 13.30
N LYS A 195 -14.27 -12.34 13.85
CA LYS A 195 -15.54 -11.78 13.37
C LYS A 195 -15.60 -10.26 13.57
N LYS A 196 -15.29 -9.76 14.78
CA LYS A 196 -15.24 -8.32 15.10
C LYS A 196 -14.20 -7.59 14.25
N LEU A 197 -13.04 -8.20 14.01
CA LEU A 197 -12.02 -7.65 13.12
C LEU A 197 -12.54 -7.52 11.69
N SER A 198 -13.32 -8.50 11.21
CA SER A 198 -13.99 -8.43 9.91
C SER A 198 -15.03 -7.31 9.86
N GLU A 199 -15.79 -7.09 10.95
CA GLU A 199 -16.75 -5.97 11.08
C GLU A 199 -16.03 -4.60 11.08
N GLN A 200 -14.82 -4.53 11.64
CA GLN A 200 -13.97 -3.32 11.66
C GLN A 200 -13.07 -3.16 10.42
N ALA A 201 -13.15 -4.07 9.46
CA ALA A 201 -12.25 -4.09 8.32
C ALA A 201 -12.29 -2.78 7.50
N GLU A 202 -13.47 -2.14 7.39
CA GLU A 202 -13.64 -0.86 6.72
C GLU A 202 -12.99 0.29 7.50
N ALA A 203 -13.10 0.29 8.83
CA ALA A 203 -12.46 1.31 9.67
C ALA A 203 -10.94 1.25 9.56
N ILE A 204 -10.36 0.05 9.55
CA ILE A 204 -8.91 -0.16 9.34
C ILE A 204 -8.49 0.32 7.94
N SER A 205 -9.28 0.01 6.91
CA SER A 205 -9.01 0.45 5.54
C SER A 205 -9.06 1.97 5.40
N HIS A 206 -10.04 2.61 6.03
CA HIS A 206 -10.15 4.08 6.06
C HIS A 206 -8.95 4.70 6.77
N HIS A 207 -8.59 4.17 7.94
CA HIS A 207 -7.43 4.61 8.71
C HIS A 207 -6.13 4.49 7.89
N ALA A 208 -5.89 3.35 7.24
CA ALA A 208 -4.72 3.15 6.37
C ALA A 208 -4.69 4.14 5.19
N PHE A 209 -5.85 4.47 4.62
CA PHE A 209 -5.99 5.45 3.54
C PHE A 209 -5.74 6.89 3.99
N GLU A 210 -6.16 7.26 5.19
CA GLU A 210 -5.86 8.57 5.79
C GLU A 210 -4.37 8.70 6.11
N THR A 211 -3.78 7.69 6.75
CA THR A 211 -2.35 7.66 7.08
C THR A 211 -1.47 7.74 5.83
N SER A 212 -1.88 7.10 4.72
CA SER A 212 -1.13 7.17 3.45
C SER A 212 -1.17 8.56 2.80
N LYS A 213 -2.05 9.48 3.22
CA LYS A 213 -2.09 10.87 2.71
C LYS A 213 -0.77 11.60 2.91
N ILE A 214 0.05 11.17 3.87
CA ILE A 214 1.40 11.69 4.08
C ILE A 214 2.30 11.59 2.84
N MET A 215 2.00 10.67 1.91
CA MET A 215 2.70 10.54 0.62
C MET A 215 2.50 11.75 -0.29
N GLN A 216 1.37 12.46 -0.18
CA GLN A 216 1.05 13.59 -1.05
C GLN A 216 2.05 14.74 -0.94
N SER A 217 2.73 14.87 0.19
CA SER A 217 3.69 15.96 0.39
C SER A 217 4.99 15.78 -0.39
N PHE A 218 5.30 14.60 -0.93
CA PHE A 218 6.61 14.34 -1.54
C PHE A 218 6.64 13.38 -2.73
N ALA A 219 5.64 12.51 -2.93
CA ALA A 219 5.71 11.48 -3.96
C ALA A 219 5.77 12.03 -5.39
N ALA A 220 4.97 13.06 -5.70
CA ALA A 220 5.02 13.73 -6.99
C ALA A 220 6.37 14.41 -7.25
N GLY A 221 6.93 15.06 -6.22
CA GLY A 221 8.24 15.71 -6.29
C GLY A 221 9.37 14.71 -6.52
N TRP A 222 9.34 13.57 -5.82
CA TRP A 222 10.29 12.48 -6.02
C TRP A 222 10.20 11.92 -7.45
N TYR A 223 8.98 11.65 -7.95
CA TYR A 223 8.79 11.13 -9.30
C TYR A 223 9.33 12.09 -10.37
N ASN A 224 9.00 13.38 -10.27
CA ASN A 224 9.46 14.38 -11.22
C ASN A 224 10.99 14.55 -11.21
N LYS A 225 11.65 14.24 -10.09
CA LYS A 225 13.11 14.34 -9.96
C LYS A 225 13.84 13.10 -10.48
N TYR A 226 13.32 11.91 -10.22
CA TYR A 226 14.06 10.65 -10.38
C TYR A 226 13.47 9.70 -11.43
N ALA A 227 12.17 9.79 -11.69
CA ALA A 227 11.43 8.83 -12.51
C ALA A 227 10.69 9.49 -13.67
N LYS A 228 10.98 10.76 -13.97
CA LYS A 228 10.28 11.49 -15.03
C LYS A 228 10.58 10.90 -16.39
N ASP A 229 11.86 10.64 -16.69
CA ASP A 229 12.32 10.29 -18.05
C ASP A 229 12.99 8.91 -18.12
N SER A 230 13.38 8.33 -16.99
CA SER A 230 14.05 7.03 -16.89
C SER A 230 13.60 6.27 -15.64
N ILE A 231 13.88 4.96 -15.61
CA ILE A 231 13.65 4.15 -14.42
C ILE A 231 14.76 4.50 -13.40
N PRO A 232 14.40 4.87 -12.15
CA PRO A 232 15.37 5.17 -11.12
C PRO A 232 16.15 3.93 -10.70
N SER A 233 17.35 4.15 -10.18
CA SER A 233 18.19 3.09 -9.60
C SER A 233 17.50 2.45 -8.39
N THR A 234 17.89 1.21 -8.07
CA THR A 234 17.41 0.53 -6.86
C THR A 234 17.66 1.34 -5.60
N LYS A 235 18.78 2.08 -5.54
CA LYS A 235 19.10 2.95 -4.41
C LYS A 235 18.06 4.07 -4.24
N GLU A 236 17.68 4.75 -5.32
CA GLU A 236 16.69 5.83 -5.28
C GLU A 236 15.28 5.32 -4.91
N ILE A 237 14.94 4.11 -5.34
CA ILE A 237 13.72 3.40 -4.93
C ILE A 237 13.76 3.11 -3.42
N ILE A 238 14.87 2.55 -2.91
CA ILE A 238 15.05 2.30 -1.47
C ILE A 238 14.96 3.60 -0.68
N ASP A 239 15.60 4.67 -1.12
CA ASP A 239 15.55 5.96 -0.41
C ASP A 239 14.13 6.54 -0.36
N PHE A 240 13.33 6.39 -1.42
CA PHE A 240 11.91 6.72 -1.38
C PHE A 240 11.16 5.89 -0.35
N LEU A 241 11.33 4.55 -0.38
CA LEU A 241 10.69 3.65 0.57
C LEU A 241 11.07 3.98 2.02
N ARG A 242 12.33 4.31 2.29
CA ARG A 242 12.81 4.71 3.63
C ARG A 242 12.09 5.93 4.14
N VAL A 243 11.93 6.96 3.30
CA VAL A 243 11.19 8.17 3.66
C VAL A 243 9.71 7.85 3.88
N SER A 244 9.11 7.05 3.00
CA SER A 244 7.69 6.67 3.06
C SER A 244 7.35 5.87 4.31
N PHE A 245 8.03 4.74 4.54
CA PHE A 245 7.80 3.92 5.74
C PHE A 245 8.20 4.64 7.02
N GLY A 246 9.27 5.45 7.00
CA GLY A 246 9.65 6.28 8.14
C GLY A 246 8.53 7.24 8.54
N LYS A 247 7.95 7.96 7.57
CA LYS A 247 6.82 8.87 7.80
C LYS A 247 5.58 8.15 8.33
N MET A 248 5.19 7.03 7.73
CA MET A 248 4.04 6.24 8.18
C MET A 248 4.24 5.67 9.59
N ARG A 249 5.46 5.21 9.89
CA ARG A 249 5.82 4.71 11.21
C ARG A 249 5.71 5.79 12.27
N GLU A 250 6.19 7.00 12.00
CA GLU A 250 6.08 8.10 12.96
C GLU A 250 4.63 8.54 13.19
N GLU A 251 3.77 8.48 12.17
CA GLU A 251 2.33 8.73 12.34
C GLU A 251 1.66 7.67 13.22
N LEU A 252 1.89 6.38 12.95
CA LEU A 252 1.34 5.29 13.77
C LEU A 252 1.89 5.31 15.20
N ARG A 253 3.15 5.73 15.38
CA ARG A 253 3.77 5.89 16.71
C ARG A 253 3.08 7.00 17.51
N ARG A 254 2.75 8.13 16.90
CA ARG A 254 2.05 9.22 17.58
C ARG A 254 0.71 8.77 18.13
N GLU A 255 -0.01 7.94 17.37
CA GLU A 255 -1.29 7.37 17.82
C GLU A 255 -1.12 6.35 18.94
N ALA A 256 -0.03 5.58 18.92
CA ALA A 256 0.28 4.65 20.00
C ALA A 256 0.54 5.38 21.33
N ASP A 257 1.19 6.55 21.29
CA ASP A 257 1.44 7.37 22.49
C ASP A 257 0.15 7.98 23.08
N GLU A 258 -0.98 7.95 22.34
CA GLU A 258 -2.30 8.45 22.75
C GLU A 258 -3.22 7.33 23.32
N LEU A 259 -2.80 6.07 23.23
CA LEU A 259 -3.49 4.91 23.82
C LEU A 259 -3.38 4.92 25.34
#